data_AF-A0A2V4AJA8-F1
#
_entry.id   AF-A0A2V4AJA8-F1
#
_cell.length_a   1.000
_cell.length_b   1.000
_cell.length_c   1.000
_cell.angle_alpha   90.00
_cell.angle_beta   90.00
_cell.angle_gamma   90.00
#
_symmetry.space_group_name_H-M   'P 1'
#
loop_
_entity.id
_entity.type
_entity.pdbx_description
1 polymer ?
#
loop_
_entity_poly.entity_id
_entity_poly.type
_entity_poly.pdbx_seq_one_letter_code
_entity_poly.pdbx_strand_id
1 'polypeptide(L)'
;MRPTIVEQLEGAQRLLDLVRADENLSPASRDRLRDVGRLLTHVHRSCTGLPAFLAEDNARLAVLLGEAEPPVEFEGLIGRNDELRASLARTIRELGERDTDAWERIWRYLRWRVETDPS
;
A
#
# COMPACT_ATOMS: atom_id res chain seq x y z
N MET A 1 -11.08 -15.19 -16.53
CA MET A 1 -10.84 -14.07 -15.60
C MET A 1 -9.92 -14.58 -14.50
N ARG A 2 -8.80 -13.90 -14.20
CA ARG A 2 -7.92 -14.27 -13.08
C ARG A 2 -8.43 -13.58 -11.81
N PRO A 3 -8.50 -14.26 -10.65
CA PRO A 3 -8.96 -13.65 -9.41
C PRO A 3 -7.98 -12.59 -8.93
N THR A 4 -8.51 -11.50 -8.38
CA THR A 4 -7.76 -10.42 -7.74
C THR A 4 -7.10 -10.89 -6.45
N ILE A 5 -6.10 -10.13 -5.95
CA ILE A 5 -5.46 -10.43 -4.67
C ILE A 5 -6.47 -10.40 -3.51
N VAL A 6 -7.48 -9.53 -3.57
CA VAL A 6 -8.56 -9.43 -2.57
C VAL A 6 -9.39 -10.72 -2.59
N GLU A 7 -9.85 -11.16 -3.76
CA GLU A 7 -10.61 -12.41 -3.92
C GLU A 7 -9.80 -13.65 -3.49
N GLN A 8 -8.49 -13.65 -3.74
CA GLN A 8 -7.59 -14.71 -3.29
C GLN A 8 -7.44 -14.74 -1.77
N LEU A 9 -7.29 -13.58 -1.12
CA LEU A 9 -7.21 -13.46 0.34
C LEU A 9 -8.53 -13.88 1.02
N GLU A 10 -9.67 -13.49 0.45
CA GLU A 10 -10.97 -13.96 0.91
C GLU A 10 -11.11 -15.48 0.75
N GLY A 11 -10.63 -16.03 -0.38
CA GLY A 11 -10.57 -17.47 -0.60
C GLY A 11 -9.72 -18.20 0.44
N ALA A 12 -8.53 -17.67 0.74
CA ALA A 12 -7.65 -18.20 1.76
C ALA A 12 -8.29 -18.16 3.16
N GLN A 13 -9.00 -17.07 3.49
CA GLN A 13 -9.72 -16.94 4.75
C GLN A 13 -10.85 -18.00 4.87
N ARG A 14 -11.63 -18.22 3.80
CA ARG A 14 -12.66 -19.27 3.78
C ARG A 14 -12.07 -20.67 3.99
N LEU A 15 -10.95 -20.97 3.33
CA LEU A 15 -10.25 -22.26 3.52
C LEU A 15 -9.74 -22.41 4.96
N LEU A 16 -9.21 -21.33 5.54
CA LEU A 16 -8.76 -21.35 6.93
C LEU A 16 -9.91 -21.62 7.90
N ASP A 17 -11.07 -21.02 7.68
CA ASP A 17 -12.25 -21.20 8.53
C ASP A 17 -12.82 -22.63 8.42
N LEU A 18 -12.76 -23.25 7.24
CA LEU A 18 -13.07 -24.67 7.06
C LEU A 18 -12.15 -25.58 7.88
N VAL A 19 -10.83 -25.33 7.83
CA VAL A 19 -9.86 -26.12 8.60
C VAL A 19 -10.07 -25.92 10.10
N ARG A 20 -10.35 -24.68 10.54
CA ARG A 20 -10.60 -24.38 11.97
C ARG A 20 -11.83 -25.08 12.55
N ALA A 21 -12.80 -25.44 11.70
CA ALA A 21 -13.98 -26.19 12.12
C ALA A 21 -13.69 -27.68 12.40
N ASP A 22 -12.50 -28.19 12.06
CA ASP A 22 -12.12 -29.57 12.35
C ASP A 22 -11.83 -29.77 13.85
N GLU A 23 -12.68 -30.56 14.50
CA GLU A 23 -12.59 -30.88 15.92
C GLU A 23 -11.35 -31.71 16.27
N ASN A 24 -10.74 -32.40 15.30
CA ASN A 24 -9.56 -33.26 15.49
C ASN A 24 -8.24 -32.48 15.57
N LEU A 25 -8.27 -31.17 15.37
CA LEU A 25 -7.06 -30.35 15.44
C LEU A 25 -6.46 -30.34 16.84
N SER A 26 -5.15 -30.58 16.90
CA SER A 26 -4.37 -30.39 18.13
C SER A 26 -4.43 -28.93 18.60
N PRO A 27 -4.26 -28.65 19.91
CA PRO A 27 -4.20 -27.28 20.43
C PRO A 27 -3.13 -26.42 19.72
N ALA A 28 -1.93 -26.98 19.49
CA ALA A 28 -0.86 -26.28 18.79
C ALA A 28 -1.21 -25.93 17.34
N SER A 29 -1.95 -26.81 16.64
CA SER A 29 -2.46 -26.53 15.30
C SER A 29 -3.49 -25.40 15.33
N ARG A 30 -4.40 -25.39 16.32
CA ARG A 30 -5.40 -24.31 16.48
C ARG A 30 -4.76 -22.96 16.72
N ASP A 31 -3.71 -22.89 17.54
CA ASP A 31 -2.97 -21.65 17.78
C ASP A 31 -2.29 -21.14 16.51
N ARG A 32 -1.61 -22.01 15.75
CA ARG A 32 -1.01 -21.64 14.45
C ARG A 32 -2.06 -21.13 13.47
N LEU A 33 -3.22 -21.79 13.37
CA LEU A 33 -4.32 -21.34 12.51
C LEU A 33 -4.89 -20.00 12.98
N ARG A 34 -4.91 -19.72 14.29
CA ARG A 34 -5.27 -18.40 14.83
C ARG A 34 -4.31 -17.34 14.30
N ASP A 35 -3.00 -17.57 14.42
CA ASP A 35 -1.97 -16.64 13.99
C ASP A 35 -1.99 -16.40 12.48
N VAL A 36 -2.15 -17.46 11.68
CA VAL A 36 -2.32 -17.34 10.22
C VAL A 36 -3.52 -16.47 9.87
N GLY A 37 -4.65 -16.63 10.54
CA GLY A 37 -5.83 -15.78 10.29
C GLY A 37 -5.62 -14.32 10.70
N ARG A 38 -4.84 -14.06 11.76
CA ARG A 38 -4.45 -12.69 12.13
C ARG A 38 -3.58 -12.06 11.05
N LEU A 39 -2.61 -12.81 10.52
CA LEU A 39 -1.77 -12.36 9.41
C LEU A 39 -2.59 -12.10 8.14
N LEU A 40 -3.48 -13.01 7.76
CA LEU A 40 -4.36 -12.81 6.60
C LEU A 40 -5.26 -11.59 6.77
N THR A 41 -5.83 -11.37 7.95
CA THR A 41 -6.63 -10.18 8.24
C THR A 41 -5.80 -8.90 8.12
N HIS A 42 -4.55 -8.92 8.60
CA HIS A 42 -3.65 -7.77 8.51
C HIS A 42 -3.28 -7.47 7.05
N VAL A 43 -2.89 -8.49 6.28
CA VAL A 43 -2.60 -8.37 4.85
C VAL A 43 -3.83 -7.88 4.09
N HIS A 44 -5.02 -8.41 4.38
CA HIS A 44 -6.25 -7.97 3.73
C HIS A 44 -6.54 -6.50 4.01
N ARG A 45 -6.45 -6.05 5.26
CA ARG A 45 -6.63 -4.63 5.61
C ARG A 45 -5.62 -3.74 4.89
N SER A 46 -4.35 -4.14 4.88
CA SER A 46 -3.30 -3.42 4.15
C SER A 46 -3.61 -3.34 2.65
N CYS A 47 -3.99 -4.46 2.02
CA CYS A 47 -4.36 -4.53 0.61
C CYS A 47 -5.66 -3.77 0.26
N THR A 48 -6.60 -3.60 1.20
CA THR A 48 -7.83 -2.83 0.93
C THR A 48 -7.62 -1.32 0.98
N GLY A 49 -6.71 -0.83 1.82
CA GLY A 49 -6.39 0.60 1.94
C GLY A 49 -5.33 1.07 0.93
N LEU A 50 -4.41 0.16 0.56
CA LEU A 50 -3.30 0.46 -0.34
C LEU A 50 -3.72 1.03 -1.72
N PRO A 51 -4.75 0.53 -2.43
CA PRO A 51 -5.20 1.12 -3.70
C PRO A 51 -5.54 2.60 -3.58
N ALA A 52 -6.36 2.97 -2.59
CA ALA A 52 -6.81 4.34 -2.38
C ALA A 52 -5.65 5.24 -1.95
N PHE A 53 -4.80 4.74 -1.05
CA PHE A 53 -3.58 5.42 -0.65
C PHE A 53 -2.65 5.68 -1.83
N LEU A 54 -2.35 4.68 -2.66
CA LEU A 54 -1.46 4.83 -3.82
C LEU A 54 -2.01 5.79 -4.86
N ALA A 55 -3.33 5.77 -5.09
CA ALA A 55 -3.98 6.74 -5.97
C ALA A 55 -3.81 8.18 -5.45
N GLU A 56 -4.02 8.40 -4.15
CA GLU A 56 -3.85 9.72 -3.55
C GLU A 56 -2.36 10.15 -3.48
N ASP A 57 -1.44 9.23 -3.16
CA ASP A 57 0.00 9.47 -3.11
C ASP A 57 0.54 9.85 -4.51
N ASN A 58 0.11 9.13 -5.55
CA ASN A 58 0.45 9.45 -6.94
C ASN A 58 -0.04 10.83 -7.34
N ALA A 59 -1.28 11.19 -6.97
CA ALA A 59 -1.84 12.50 -7.30
C ALA A 59 -1.08 13.65 -6.64
N ARG A 60 -0.74 13.48 -5.36
CA ARG A 60 0.03 14.47 -4.62
C ARG A 60 1.46 14.59 -5.15
N LEU A 61 2.10 13.47 -5.47
CA LEU A 61 3.43 13.46 -6.09
C LEU A 61 3.44 14.12 -7.46
N ALA A 62 2.47 13.81 -8.31
CA ALA A 62 2.35 14.40 -9.65
C ALA A 62 2.19 15.92 -9.55
N VAL A 63 1.31 16.41 -8.67
CA VAL A 63 1.15 17.85 -8.40
C VAL A 63 2.44 18.47 -7.87
N LEU A 64 3.14 17.80 -6.93
CA LEU A 64 4.39 18.28 -6.36
C LEU A 64 5.49 18.44 -7.43
N LEU A 65 5.56 17.50 -8.37
CA LEU A 65 6.55 17.45 -9.43
C LEU A 65 6.15 18.24 -10.69
N GLY A 66 4.92 18.76 -10.75
CA GLY A 66 4.38 19.41 -11.93
C GLY A 66 4.13 18.44 -13.10
N GLU A 67 3.97 17.15 -12.80
CA GLU A 67 3.64 16.12 -13.79
C GLU A 67 2.12 16.04 -13.97
N ALA A 68 1.66 15.88 -15.22
CA ALA A 68 0.25 15.58 -15.47
C ALA A 68 -0.04 14.13 -15.02
N GLU A 69 -1.13 13.92 -14.29
CA GLU A 69 -1.50 12.58 -13.84
C GLU A 69 -2.39 11.88 -14.87
N PRO A 70 -1.92 10.81 -15.52
CA PRO A 70 -2.80 9.96 -16.32
C PRO A 70 -3.67 9.10 -15.39
N PRO A 71 -4.88 8.72 -15.81
CA PRO A 71 -5.65 7.69 -15.10
C PRO A 71 -4.90 6.36 -15.20
N VAL A 72 -4.49 5.80 -14.06
CA VAL A 72 -3.78 4.51 -13.99
C VAL A 72 -4.70 3.48 -13.32
N GLU A 73 -4.85 2.30 -13.92
CA GLU A 73 -5.54 1.18 -13.28
C GLU A 73 -4.77 0.68 -12.06
N PHE A 74 -5.44 -0.07 -11.18
CA PHE A 74 -4.88 -0.56 -9.91
C PHE A 74 -3.51 -1.24 -10.07
N GLU A 75 -3.33 -2.07 -11.11
CA GLU A 75 -2.08 -2.78 -11.39
C GLU A 75 -0.91 -1.84 -11.72
N GLY A 76 -1.19 -0.64 -12.24
CA GLY A 76 -0.18 0.36 -12.56
C GLY A 76 0.10 1.35 -11.43
N LEU A 77 -0.72 1.40 -10.36
CA LEU A 77 -0.57 2.37 -9.27
C LEU A 77 0.77 2.23 -8.54
N ILE A 78 1.23 1.00 -8.30
CA ILE A 78 2.51 0.72 -7.63
C ILE A 78 3.68 1.19 -8.50
N GLY A 79 3.70 0.76 -9.77
CA GLY A 79 4.77 1.16 -10.70
C GLY A 79 4.84 2.67 -10.89
N ARG A 80 3.69 3.33 -10.99
CA ARG A 80 3.63 4.80 -11.09
C ARG A 80 4.13 5.48 -9.81
N ASN A 81 3.82 4.93 -8.64
CA ASN A 81 4.32 5.45 -7.37
C ASN A 81 5.85 5.38 -7.30
N ASP A 82 6.42 4.24 -7.70
CA ASP A 82 7.87 4.06 -7.72
C ASP A 82 8.56 5.04 -8.68
N GLU A 83 8.00 5.27 -9.86
CA GLU A 83 8.49 6.27 -10.82
C GLU A 83 8.48 7.68 -10.25
N LEU A 84 7.35 8.10 -9.69
CA LEU A 84 7.18 9.43 -9.11
C LEU A 84 8.11 9.63 -7.90
N ARG A 85 8.28 8.61 -7.06
CA ARG A 85 9.24 8.66 -5.93
C ARG A 85 10.68 8.74 -6.41
N ALA A 86 11.04 8.04 -7.49
CA ALA A 86 12.36 8.18 -8.11
C ALA A 86 12.55 9.58 -8.71
N SER A 87 11.50 10.19 -9.27
CA SER A 87 11.47 11.57 -9.76
C SER A 87 11.67 12.58 -8.61
N LEU A 88 10.97 12.40 -7.50
CA LEU A 88 11.15 13.20 -6.27
C LEU A 88 12.57 13.08 -5.72
N ALA A 89 13.13 11.87 -5.65
CA ALA A 89 14.49 11.65 -5.17
C ALA A 89 15.56 12.30 -6.07
N ARG A 90 15.31 12.44 -7.37
CA ARG A 90 16.17 13.24 -8.27
C ARG A 90 16.01 14.72 -7.99
N THR A 91 14.77 15.19 -7.93
CA THR A 91 14.44 16.60 -7.62
C THR A 91 15.10 17.06 -6.33
N ILE A 92 15.00 16.28 -5.25
CA ILE A 92 15.64 16.58 -3.96
C ILE A 92 17.16 16.71 -4.07
N ARG A 93 17.83 15.87 -4.89
CA ARG A 93 19.28 15.92 -5.09
C ARG A 93 19.73 17.13 -5.91
N GLU A 94 18.88 17.59 -6.82
CA GLU A 94 19.13 18.73 -7.69
C GLU A 94 18.71 20.06 -7.04
N LEU A 95 17.90 19.99 -5.98
CA LEU A 95 17.40 21.15 -5.25
C LEU A 95 18.52 21.80 -4.44
N GLY A 96 18.85 23.05 -4.78
CA GLY A 96 19.78 23.84 -3.99
C GLY A 96 19.18 24.19 -2.61
N GLU A 97 20.03 24.34 -1.60
CA GLU A 97 19.64 24.69 -0.22
C GLU A 97 18.89 26.03 -0.10
N ARG A 98 18.88 26.84 -1.15
CA ARG A 98 18.28 28.19 -1.18
C ARG A 98 16.83 28.22 -1.66
N ASP A 99 16.29 27.12 -2.19
CA ASP A 99 14.89 27.05 -2.62
C ASP A 99 14.00 26.59 -1.46
N THR A 100 13.81 27.50 -0.50
CA THR A 100 13.06 27.23 0.74
C THR A 100 11.61 26.85 0.47
N ASP A 101 11.00 27.40 -0.58
CA ASP A 101 9.60 27.17 -0.93
C ASP A 101 9.39 25.77 -1.54
N ALA A 102 10.35 25.29 -2.34
CA ALA A 102 10.35 23.90 -2.79
C ALA A 102 10.54 22.92 -1.62
N TRP A 103 11.47 23.22 -0.70
CA TRP A 103 11.70 22.40 0.48
C TRP A 103 10.47 22.32 1.39
N GLU A 104 9.74 23.42 1.60
CA GLU A 104 8.52 23.42 2.42
C GLU A 104 7.42 22.53 1.81
N ARG A 105 7.23 22.60 0.49
CA ARG A 105 6.25 21.77 -0.23
C ARG A 105 6.61 20.27 -0.12
N ILE A 106 7.88 19.93 -0.30
CA ILE A 106 8.38 18.55 -0.15
C ILE A 106 8.16 18.06 1.29
N TRP A 107 8.50 18.87 2.30
CA TRP A 107 8.30 18.50 3.70
C TRP A 107 6.84 18.28 4.06
N ARG A 108 5.94 19.14 3.57
CA ARG A 108 4.50 19.00 3.79
C ARG A 108 3.96 17.69 3.21
N TYR A 109 4.41 17.35 2.00
CA TYR A 109 4.08 16.07 1.36
C TYR A 109 4.63 14.88 2.16
N LEU A 110 5.90 14.89 2.56
CA LEU A 110 6.51 13.79 3.31
C LEU A 110 5.84 13.56 4.67
N ARG A 111 5.46 14.64 5.37
CA ARG A 111 4.72 14.55 6.63
C ARG A 111 3.36 13.89 6.44
N TRP A 112 2.58 14.37 5.48
CA TRP A 112 1.29 13.76 5.14
C TRP A 112 1.45 12.27 4.85
N ARG A 113 2.42 11.89 4.02
CA ARG A 113 2.65 10.50 3.63
C ARG A 113 2.91 9.60 4.84
N VAL A 114 3.74 10.04 5.78
CA VAL A 114 4.01 9.28 7.02
C VAL A 114 2.77 9.16 7.91
N GLU A 115 1.91 10.18 7.94
CA GLU A 115 0.68 10.18 8.75
C GLU A 115 -0.43 9.30 8.16
N THR A 116 -0.43 9.08 6.85
CA THR A 116 -1.52 8.36 6.14
C THR A 116 -1.11 7.00 5.56
N ASP A 117 0.16 6.61 5.61
CA ASP A 117 0.63 5.32 5.10
C ASP A 117 -0.08 4.17 5.85
N PRO A 118 -0.78 3.26 5.14
CA PRO A 118 -1.49 2.14 5.77
C PRO A 118 -0.57 0.97 6.19
N SER A 119 0.76 1.10 6.04
CA SER A 119 1.76 0.07 6.38
C SER A 119 2.34 0.16 7.79
#